data_AF-A0A1B6DVT3-F1
#
_entry.id   AF-A0A1B6DVT3-F1
#
_cell.length_a   1.000
_cell.length_b   1.000
_cell.length_c   1.000
_cell.angle_alpha   90.00
_cell.angle_beta   90.00
_cell.angle_gamma   90.00
#
_symmetry.space_group_name_H-M   'P 1'
#
loop_
_entity.id
_entity.type
_entity.pdbx_description
1 polymer ?
#
loop_
_entity_poly.entity_id
_entity_poly.type
_entity_poly.pdbx_seq_one_letter_code
_entity_poly.pdbx_strand_id
1 'polypeptide(L)'
;CRVGWSTSQASLDLGTDRFGFGFGGTGKKSNSKQFDNYGEAFGMHDVIGCFLDLESYQMKFSKNGNDLGLAFTIPKQVHDSTFFPAVVLKNAEMSFNFGAQPFKYPPTGGFIAICQAPKNQVKNTEVSSGAATTNKKANNAPQAIIIEPSRELAEQTYNQIIKFKKHIDNPKIKDLLVIGGVNVKDQVSALSSGIDIVVATPGRLEDLISGGHLSLVQCRFFVLDEADGLLKQGYTDLIDRLHRQIPKITCDGKRLQMIVCSATLRAFEVKKMAERLMHFPIWVDLKGEDVVPETVHHVVVVVDPQKDTAWHNLRKHIQTDGVHSQDNVRPTNINAETLSEAVKMLKAEYCIRAIDKHKMDRAIIFCRTKLDCDNMEKYLNQMGGGALSRNNPYSCVCLHGDRKPQERKANLDKFKREEAKFLICTDVAARGLDISGLPFMINITLPDEKSNYVHRIGRVGRAERMGLAISLVSSVPEKVWYHGEWCSSRGRNCWNTKLTDHGGCCIWYNEPQYLAEIEEHLNITIQQVKPDIDIPVNEFDGKVVYGQKRLNTGSGYENHVAQMAPAVQELAQLESQAQLRYLERYFDKARKA
;
A
#
# COMPACT_ATOMS: atom_id res chain seq x y z
N CYS A 1 -24.13 25.96 4.66
CA CYS A 1 -24.33 25.78 3.20
C CYS A 1 -24.16 27.11 2.48
N ARG A 2 -23.77 27.08 1.21
CA ARG A 2 -23.64 28.26 0.34
C ARG A 2 -24.26 27.97 -1.03
N VAL A 3 -24.90 28.96 -1.64
CA VAL A 3 -25.49 28.91 -2.99
C VAL A 3 -25.02 30.08 -3.83
N GLY A 4 -24.97 29.92 -5.15
CA GLY A 4 -24.65 31.03 -6.05
C GLY A 4 -24.11 30.57 -7.38
N TRP A 5 -23.06 31.23 -7.86
CA TRP A 5 -22.54 31.07 -9.22
C TRP A 5 -21.03 30.87 -9.20
N SER A 6 -20.51 30.02 -10.08
CA SER A 6 -19.07 29.82 -10.23
C SER A 6 -18.65 29.61 -11.68
N THR A 7 -17.43 29.96 -12.02
CA THR A 7 -16.84 29.56 -13.31
C THR A 7 -16.23 28.15 -13.23
N SER A 8 -15.80 27.59 -14.37
CA SER A 8 -15.11 26.29 -14.42
C SER A 8 -13.74 26.27 -13.73
N GLN A 9 -13.18 27.44 -13.40
CA GLN A 9 -11.89 27.58 -12.71
C GLN A 9 -12.04 27.63 -11.17
N ALA A 10 -13.28 27.64 -10.66
CA ALA A 10 -13.53 27.69 -9.23
C ALA A 10 -13.16 26.37 -8.53
N SER A 11 -12.73 26.49 -7.28
CA SER A 11 -12.60 25.37 -6.36
C SER A 11 -13.98 24.80 -6.02
N LEU A 12 -14.02 23.54 -5.57
CA LEU A 12 -15.26 22.89 -5.13
C LEU A 12 -15.77 23.41 -3.76
N ASP A 13 -15.27 24.56 -3.31
CA ASP A 13 -15.67 25.24 -2.08
C ASP A 13 -16.06 26.70 -2.36
N LEU A 14 -17.31 26.89 -2.82
CA LEU A 14 -17.90 28.15 -3.28
C LEU A 14 -17.61 29.34 -2.36
N GLY A 15 -17.00 30.40 -2.92
CA GLY A 15 -16.68 31.64 -2.20
C GLY A 15 -15.29 31.67 -1.56
N THR A 16 -14.51 30.58 -1.62
CA THR A 16 -13.14 30.53 -1.09
C THR A 16 -12.06 30.88 -2.13
N ASP A 17 -12.44 31.03 -3.38
CA ASP A 17 -11.59 31.51 -4.47
C ASP A 17 -12.27 32.70 -5.20
N ARG A 18 -11.54 33.29 -6.15
CA ARG A 18 -11.99 34.47 -6.91
C ARG A 18 -13.03 34.19 -8.00
N PHE A 19 -13.23 32.92 -8.34
CA PHE A 19 -14.09 32.46 -9.42
C PHE A 19 -15.45 31.93 -8.94
N GLY A 20 -15.62 31.76 -7.62
CA GLY A 20 -16.87 31.37 -6.96
C GLY A 20 -17.51 32.51 -6.17
N PHE A 21 -18.80 32.73 -6.37
CA PHE A 21 -19.60 33.77 -5.73
C PHE A 21 -20.73 33.12 -4.93
N GLY A 22 -20.63 33.13 -3.61
CA GLY A 22 -21.53 32.38 -2.73
C GLY A 22 -22.28 33.25 -1.74
N PHE A 23 -23.55 32.94 -1.52
CA PHE A 23 -24.36 33.42 -0.40
C PHE A 23 -24.60 32.28 0.59
N GLY A 24 -24.20 32.47 1.83
CA GLY A 24 -24.18 31.45 2.88
C GLY A 24 -25.37 31.53 3.83
N GLY A 25 -25.73 30.39 4.40
CA GLY A 25 -26.83 30.27 5.38
C GLY A 25 -26.69 31.16 6.62
N THR A 26 -25.50 31.72 6.87
CA THR A 26 -25.26 32.70 7.95
C THR A 26 -25.57 34.14 7.55
N GLY A 27 -26.17 34.38 6.38
CA GLY A 27 -26.49 35.73 5.88
C GLY A 27 -25.31 36.48 5.26
N LYS A 28 -24.19 35.77 5.03
CA LYS A 28 -22.97 36.37 4.49
C LYS A 28 -22.79 36.05 3.01
N LYS A 29 -22.35 37.04 2.24
CA LYS A 29 -21.82 36.82 0.89
C LYS A 29 -20.32 36.52 0.97
N SER A 30 -19.83 35.73 0.01
CA SER A 30 -18.45 35.24 0.01
C SER A 30 -17.85 35.14 -1.39
N ASN A 31 -16.63 35.66 -1.53
CA ASN A 31 -15.75 35.53 -2.70
C ASN A 31 -14.30 35.71 -2.22
N SER A 32 -13.34 34.95 -2.75
CA SER A 32 -11.92 35.07 -2.41
C SER A 32 -11.60 34.98 -0.90
N LYS A 33 -12.32 34.12 -0.16
CA LYS A 33 -12.23 33.97 1.32
C LYS A 33 -12.62 35.21 2.12
N GLN A 34 -13.23 36.21 1.51
CA GLN A 34 -13.86 37.34 2.21
C GLN A 34 -15.31 36.99 2.51
N PHE A 35 -15.78 37.34 3.71
CA PHE A 35 -17.12 36.99 4.20
C PHE A 35 -17.81 38.22 4.78
N ASP A 36 -18.58 38.89 3.93
CA ASP A 36 -19.23 40.15 4.27
C ASP A 36 -20.70 39.94 4.63
N ASN A 37 -21.19 40.73 5.57
CA ASN A 37 -22.63 40.80 5.85
C ASN A 37 -23.35 41.34 4.61
N TYR A 38 -24.44 40.68 4.23
CA TYR A 38 -25.17 41.03 3.01
C TYR A 38 -26.68 40.92 3.20
N GLY A 39 -27.15 39.78 3.67
CA GLY A 39 -28.57 39.53 3.87
C GLY A 39 -28.83 38.77 5.17
N GLU A 40 -30.04 38.26 5.29
CA GLU A 40 -30.42 37.47 6.46
C GLU A 40 -29.91 36.03 6.36
N ALA A 41 -29.68 35.41 7.52
CA ALA A 41 -29.48 33.98 7.61
C ALA A 41 -30.68 33.21 7.04
N PHE A 42 -30.42 32.04 6.45
CA PHE A 42 -31.45 31.16 5.90
C PHE A 42 -31.24 29.72 6.33
N GLY A 43 -32.34 28.98 6.45
CA GLY A 43 -32.36 27.63 6.97
C GLY A 43 -33.43 26.75 6.33
N MET A 44 -34.03 25.88 7.13
CA MET A 44 -35.04 24.94 6.66
C MET A 44 -36.28 25.68 6.16
N HIS A 45 -36.84 25.24 5.02
CA HIS A 45 -38.02 25.81 4.35
C HIS A 45 -37.85 27.18 3.67
N ASP A 46 -36.69 27.83 3.81
CA ASP A 46 -36.39 29.04 3.05
C ASP A 46 -36.13 28.72 1.59
N VAL A 47 -36.55 29.62 0.70
CA VAL A 47 -36.26 29.57 -0.73
C VAL A 47 -35.34 30.72 -1.10
N ILE A 48 -34.18 30.38 -1.67
CA ILE A 48 -33.21 31.36 -2.14
C ILE A 48 -33.30 31.50 -3.65
N GLY A 49 -33.59 32.71 -4.11
CA GLY A 49 -33.44 33.08 -5.52
C GLY A 49 -32.01 33.49 -5.80
N CYS A 50 -31.39 32.93 -6.85
CA CYS A 50 -30.05 33.28 -7.30
C CYS A 50 -30.14 33.93 -8.68
N PHE A 51 -29.78 35.21 -8.78
CA PHE A 51 -29.92 35.99 -10.00
C PHE A 51 -28.55 36.34 -10.57
N LEU A 52 -28.41 36.19 -11.88
CA LEU A 52 -27.21 36.54 -12.64
C LEU A 52 -27.64 37.43 -13.79
N ASP A 53 -27.15 38.67 -13.78
CA ASP A 53 -27.34 39.64 -14.84
C ASP A 53 -26.04 39.78 -15.62
N LEU A 54 -26.04 39.28 -16.86
CA LEU A 54 -24.89 39.33 -17.76
C LEU A 54 -24.83 40.63 -18.59
N GLU A 55 -25.88 41.46 -18.57
CA GLU A 55 -25.88 42.77 -19.23
C GLU A 55 -25.23 43.82 -18.33
N SER A 56 -25.62 43.85 -17.06
CA SER A 56 -25.04 44.76 -16.06
C SER A 56 -23.84 44.18 -15.30
N TYR A 57 -23.53 42.90 -15.52
CA TYR A 57 -22.47 42.14 -14.84
C TYR A 57 -22.64 42.15 -13.31
N GLN A 58 -23.86 41.85 -12.84
CA GLN A 58 -24.23 41.87 -11.43
C GLN A 58 -24.83 40.54 -10.98
N MET A 59 -24.61 40.23 -9.71
CA MET A 59 -25.24 39.09 -9.03
C MET A 59 -26.00 39.58 -7.80
N LYS A 60 -27.20 39.05 -7.61
CA LYS A 60 -28.03 39.31 -6.42
C LYS A 60 -28.77 38.06 -5.98
N PHE A 61 -29.30 38.10 -4.76
CA PHE A 61 -30.05 37.00 -4.17
C PHE A 61 -31.38 37.50 -3.59
N SER A 62 -32.35 36.60 -3.50
CA SER A 62 -33.59 36.84 -2.74
C SER A 62 -33.81 35.75 -1.71
N LYS A 63 -34.53 36.06 -0.64
CA LYS A 63 -34.99 35.09 0.36
C LYS A 63 -36.51 35.16 0.46
N ASN A 64 -37.17 34.04 0.19
CA ASN A 64 -38.64 33.92 0.21
C ASN A 64 -39.35 35.00 -0.63
N GLY A 65 -38.75 35.37 -1.77
CA GLY A 65 -39.25 36.40 -2.68
C GLY A 65 -38.78 37.83 -2.36
N ASN A 66 -38.19 38.08 -1.20
CA ASN A 66 -37.66 39.41 -0.84
C ASN A 66 -36.26 39.60 -1.44
N ASP A 67 -36.08 40.61 -2.29
CA ASP A 67 -34.79 40.98 -2.88
C ASP A 67 -33.83 41.50 -1.81
N LEU A 68 -32.62 40.94 -1.74
CA LEU A 68 -31.57 41.32 -0.77
C LEU A 68 -30.62 42.39 -1.32
N GLY A 69 -30.85 42.87 -2.55
CA GLY A 69 -30.04 43.90 -3.20
C GLY A 69 -28.77 43.35 -3.84
N LEU A 70 -27.85 44.23 -4.27
CA LEU A 70 -26.64 43.84 -5.00
C LEU A 70 -25.66 43.05 -4.12
N ALA A 71 -25.32 41.82 -4.53
CA ALA A 71 -24.30 41.02 -3.84
C ALA A 71 -22.91 41.24 -4.42
N PHE A 72 -22.77 41.10 -5.73
CA PHE A 72 -21.46 41.17 -6.40
C PHE A 72 -21.56 41.92 -7.73
N THR A 73 -20.50 42.68 -8.03
CA THR A 73 -20.19 43.15 -9.39
C THR A 73 -19.14 42.23 -9.98
N ILE A 74 -19.42 41.64 -11.13
CA ILE A 74 -18.56 40.62 -11.75
C ILE A 74 -17.30 41.31 -12.29
N PRO A 75 -16.08 40.87 -11.90
CA PRO A 75 -14.84 41.44 -12.38
C PRO A 75 -14.66 41.29 -13.90
N LYS A 76 -14.10 42.31 -14.57
CA LYS A 76 -13.88 42.31 -16.03
C LYS A 76 -13.11 41.09 -16.54
N GLN A 77 -12.22 40.53 -15.72
CA GLN A 77 -11.39 39.37 -16.09
C GLN A 77 -12.20 38.09 -16.32
N VAL A 78 -13.44 38.01 -15.83
CA VAL A 78 -14.30 36.83 -15.95
C VAL A 78 -15.58 37.11 -16.74
N HIS A 79 -15.66 38.25 -17.43
CA HIS A 79 -16.83 38.60 -18.27
C HIS A 79 -17.06 37.60 -19.40
N ASP A 80 -15.99 37.08 -20.01
CA ASP A 80 -16.07 36.07 -21.07
C ASP A 80 -16.21 34.61 -20.55
N SER A 81 -16.38 34.44 -19.24
CA SER A 81 -16.48 33.11 -18.62
C SER A 81 -17.91 32.59 -18.59
N THR A 82 -18.07 31.27 -18.70
CA THR A 82 -19.34 30.62 -18.39
C THR A 82 -19.53 30.54 -16.88
N PHE A 83 -20.71 30.96 -16.41
CA PHE A 83 -21.15 30.82 -15.02
C PHE A 83 -22.10 29.63 -14.87
N PHE A 84 -21.82 28.78 -13.89
CA PHE A 84 -22.62 27.64 -13.53
C PHE A 84 -23.29 27.87 -12.17
N PRO A 85 -24.56 27.47 -11.98
CA PRO A 85 -25.15 27.41 -10.66
C PRO A 85 -24.34 26.47 -9.76
N ALA A 86 -23.98 26.95 -8.58
CA ALA A 86 -23.08 26.26 -7.68
C ALA A 86 -23.63 26.21 -6.26
N VAL A 87 -23.30 25.12 -5.56
CA VAL A 87 -23.72 24.88 -4.18
C VAL A 87 -22.61 24.20 -3.39
N VAL A 88 -22.48 24.57 -2.12
CA VAL A 88 -21.74 23.79 -1.13
C VAL A 88 -22.70 23.43 0.01
N LEU A 89 -22.93 22.13 0.16
CA LEU A 89 -23.74 21.57 1.24
C LEU A 89 -22.83 21.07 2.36
N LYS A 90 -23.18 21.39 3.61
CA LYS A 90 -22.55 20.83 4.81
C LYS A 90 -23.67 20.44 5.76
N ASN A 91 -23.89 19.14 5.93
CA ASN A 91 -24.97 18.57 6.76
C ASN A 91 -26.35 19.16 6.43
N ALA A 92 -26.69 19.31 5.15
CA ALA A 92 -27.98 19.84 4.71
C ALA A 92 -28.42 19.23 3.38
N GLU A 93 -29.72 19.32 3.12
CA GLU A 93 -30.36 18.95 1.87
C GLU A 93 -30.98 20.19 1.23
N MET A 94 -31.01 20.24 -0.10
CA MET A 94 -31.61 21.35 -0.84
C MET A 94 -32.15 20.85 -2.18
N SER A 95 -33.33 21.35 -2.55
CA SER A 95 -33.94 21.12 -3.86
C SER A 95 -33.60 22.25 -4.81
N PHE A 96 -33.25 21.93 -6.05
CA PHE A 96 -32.96 22.90 -7.10
C PHE A 96 -34.09 22.91 -8.11
N ASN A 97 -34.54 24.12 -8.47
CA ASN A 97 -35.43 24.32 -9.59
C ASN A 97 -34.74 25.31 -10.53
N PHE A 98 -34.49 24.90 -11.78
CA PHE A 98 -33.89 25.74 -12.82
C PHE A 98 -34.94 26.28 -13.81
N GLY A 99 -36.23 26.11 -13.48
CA GLY A 99 -37.40 26.53 -14.26
C GLY A 99 -38.18 25.39 -14.93
N ALA A 100 -37.82 24.13 -14.68
CA ALA A 100 -38.59 22.98 -15.19
C ALA A 100 -39.96 22.85 -14.50
N GLN A 101 -40.10 23.42 -13.30
CA GLN A 101 -41.35 23.57 -12.56
C GLN A 101 -41.56 25.05 -12.23
N PRO A 102 -42.80 25.51 -11.99
CA PRO A 102 -43.05 26.88 -11.54
C PRO A 102 -42.24 27.22 -10.28
N PHE A 103 -41.61 28.39 -10.25
CA PHE A 103 -40.91 28.87 -9.06
C PHE A 103 -41.92 29.24 -7.98
N LYS A 104 -41.66 28.82 -6.73
CA LYS A 104 -42.48 29.23 -5.57
C LYS A 104 -42.54 30.76 -5.42
N TYR A 105 -41.43 31.44 -5.73
CA TYR A 105 -41.31 32.89 -5.83
C TYR A 105 -40.76 33.23 -7.21
N PRO A 106 -41.61 33.64 -8.16
CA PRO A 106 -41.19 33.96 -9.52
C PRO A 106 -40.20 35.13 -9.55
N PRO A 107 -39.20 35.10 -10.45
CA PRO A 107 -38.28 36.21 -10.61
C PRO A 107 -39.01 37.44 -11.18
N THR A 108 -38.67 38.63 -10.68
CA THR A 108 -39.18 39.92 -11.16
C THR A 108 -38.08 40.66 -11.94
N GLY A 109 -38.44 41.55 -12.87
CA GLY A 109 -37.47 42.41 -13.56
C GLY A 109 -36.76 41.77 -14.77
N GLY A 110 -37.46 40.97 -15.58
CA GLY A 110 -36.95 40.48 -16.87
C GLY A 110 -36.03 39.26 -16.81
N PHE A 111 -35.70 38.77 -15.62
CA PHE A 111 -34.96 37.52 -15.47
C PHE A 111 -35.76 36.32 -15.99
N ILE A 112 -35.08 35.48 -16.77
CA ILE A 112 -35.62 34.22 -17.28
C ILE A 112 -35.05 33.04 -16.50
N ALA A 113 -35.77 31.93 -16.51
CA ALA A 113 -35.26 30.69 -15.94
C ALA A 113 -34.11 30.13 -16.81
N ILE A 114 -33.16 29.42 -16.19
CA ILE A 114 -32.00 28.84 -16.91
C ILE A 114 -32.47 27.88 -18.01
N CYS A 115 -33.52 27.08 -17.76
CA CYS A 115 -34.06 26.16 -18.78
C CYS A 115 -34.72 26.87 -19.98
N GLN A 116 -35.05 28.16 -19.84
CA GLN A 116 -35.64 29.00 -20.88
C GLN A 116 -34.59 29.86 -21.60
N ALA A 117 -33.33 29.84 -21.13
CA ALA A 117 -32.27 30.60 -21.75
C ALA A 117 -31.99 30.12 -23.19
N PRO A 118 -31.73 31.05 -24.13
CA PRO A 118 -31.41 30.69 -25.52
C PRO A 118 -30.24 29.72 -25.61
N LYS A 119 -30.34 28.68 -26.44
CA LYS A 119 -29.30 27.63 -26.55
C LYS A 119 -27.91 28.16 -26.92
N ASN A 120 -27.84 29.29 -27.64
CA ASN A 120 -26.59 29.96 -27.99
C ASN A 120 -25.95 30.75 -26.83
N GLN A 121 -26.67 30.93 -25.72
CA GLN A 121 -26.20 31.60 -24.51
C GLN A 121 -26.02 30.64 -23.33
N VAL A 122 -26.23 29.33 -23.55
CA VAL A 122 -26.05 28.29 -22.54
C VAL A 122 -24.91 27.37 -22.96
N LYS A 123 -23.93 27.21 -22.08
CA LYS A 123 -22.87 26.21 -22.22
C LYS A 123 -23.14 25.06 -21.24
N ASN A 124 -23.20 23.84 -21.75
CA ASN A 124 -23.26 22.65 -20.90
C ASN A 124 -21.93 22.49 -20.15
N THR A 125 -21.98 22.05 -18.89
CA THR A 125 -20.78 21.85 -18.10
C THR A 125 -19.86 20.84 -18.80
N GLU A 126 -18.69 21.31 -19.24
CA GLU A 126 -17.57 20.48 -19.64
C GLU A 126 -16.93 19.91 -18.37
N VAL A 127 -17.61 18.96 -17.70
CA VAL A 127 -16.95 18.09 -16.71
C VAL A 127 -16.01 17.20 -17.48
N SER A 128 -14.88 17.73 -17.97
CA SER A 128 -13.91 17.01 -18.81
C SER A 128 -14.60 15.93 -19.64
N SER A 129 -15.63 16.34 -20.38
CA SER A 129 -16.29 15.51 -21.37
C SER A 129 -15.30 15.43 -22.51
N GLY A 130 -14.31 14.55 -22.35
CA GLY A 130 -13.50 14.08 -23.45
C GLY A 130 -14.43 13.43 -24.45
N ALA A 131 -14.99 14.26 -25.33
CA ALA A 131 -16.05 13.96 -26.28
C ALA A 131 -17.26 13.23 -25.68
N ALA A 132 -18.47 13.71 -25.99
CA ALA A 132 -19.60 12.80 -26.16
C ALA A 132 -19.33 11.92 -27.39
N THR A 133 -18.30 11.08 -27.32
CA THR A 133 -18.33 9.82 -28.05
C THR A 133 -19.38 9.01 -27.32
N THR A 134 -20.35 8.51 -28.09
CA THR A 134 -21.18 7.36 -27.75
C THR A 134 -20.50 6.48 -26.70
N ASN A 135 -21.21 6.03 -25.66
CA ASN A 135 -20.82 5.00 -24.67
C ASN A 135 -20.32 3.69 -25.32
N LYS A 136 -19.25 3.76 -26.11
CA LYS A 136 -18.42 2.62 -26.47
C LYS A 136 -17.42 2.55 -25.34
N LYS A 137 -17.50 1.48 -24.53
CA LYS A 137 -16.40 1.08 -23.64
C LYS A 137 -15.12 1.21 -24.46
N ALA A 138 -14.20 2.07 -24.05
CA ALA A 138 -12.89 2.09 -24.67
C ALA A 138 -12.24 0.78 -24.26
N ASN A 139 -11.99 -0.11 -25.23
CA ASN A 139 -11.55 -1.47 -24.90
C ASN A 139 -10.26 -1.49 -24.06
N ASN A 140 -9.41 -0.47 -24.22
CA ASN A 140 -8.16 -0.31 -23.48
C ASN A 140 -8.26 0.52 -22.20
N ALA A 141 -9.46 0.77 -21.66
CA ALA A 141 -9.68 1.56 -20.45
C ALA A 141 -10.35 0.74 -19.34
N PRO A 142 -9.58 0.06 -18.47
CA PRO A 142 -10.14 -0.75 -17.41
C PRO A 142 -10.87 0.07 -16.33
N GLN A 143 -11.87 -0.54 -15.69
CA GLN A 143 -12.63 0.05 -14.59
C GLN A 143 -11.89 -0.03 -13.25
N ALA A 144 -11.01 -1.02 -13.08
CA ALA A 144 -10.21 -1.17 -11.87
C ALA A 144 -8.73 -1.32 -12.20
N ILE A 145 -7.89 -0.57 -11.51
CA ILE A 145 -6.44 -0.70 -11.52
C ILE A 145 -5.99 -1.07 -10.11
N ILE A 146 -5.32 -2.21 -9.98
CA ILE A 146 -4.71 -2.70 -8.74
C ILE A 146 -3.20 -2.67 -8.92
N ILE A 147 -2.51 -1.91 -8.09
CA ILE A 147 -1.05 -1.78 -8.12
C ILE A 147 -0.44 -2.57 -6.97
N GLU A 148 0.53 -3.40 -7.32
CA GLU A 148 1.24 -4.31 -6.42
C GLU A 148 2.76 -4.04 -6.52
N PRO A 149 3.51 -3.98 -5.41
CA PRO A 149 4.91 -3.57 -5.44
C PRO A 149 5.84 -4.63 -6.04
N SER A 150 5.40 -5.89 -6.13
CA SER A 150 6.20 -6.99 -6.69
C SER A 150 5.40 -7.81 -7.70
N ARG A 151 6.14 -8.47 -8.59
CA ARG A 151 5.55 -9.38 -9.58
C ARG A 151 4.82 -10.53 -8.91
N GLU A 152 5.40 -11.07 -7.85
CA GLU A 152 4.89 -12.24 -7.13
C GLU A 152 3.57 -11.91 -6.42
N LEU A 153 3.45 -10.71 -5.84
CA LEU A 153 2.21 -10.19 -5.29
C LEU A 153 1.14 -10.00 -6.35
N ALA A 154 1.50 -9.35 -7.46
CA ALA A 154 0.59 -9.19 -8.60
C ALA A 154 0.05 -10.52 -9.12
N GLU A 155 0.90 -11.56 -9.23
CA GLU A 155 0.47 -12.91 -9.59
C GLU A 155 -0.48 -13.52 -8.55
N GLN A 156 -0.23 -13.33 -7.25
CA GLN A 156 -1.10 -13.82 -6.18
C GLN A 156 -2.48 -13.16 -6.20
N THR A 157 -2.53 -11.82 -6.23
CA THR A 157 -3.77 -11.05 -6.30
C THR A 157 -4.57 -11.43 -7.56
N TYR A 158 -3.89 -11.52 -8.71
CA TYR A 158 -4.50 -11.95 -9.96
C TYR A 158 -5.08 -13.38 -9.90
N ASN A 159 -4.37 -14.32 -9.27
CA ASN A 159 -4.88 -15.68 -9.07
C ASN A 159 -6.13 -15.72 -8.18
N GLN A 160 -6.24 -14.83 -7.19
CA GLN A 160 -7.46 -14.72 -6.39
C GLN A 160 -8.62 -14.15 -7.21
N ILE A 161 -8.38 -13.13 -8.04
CA ILE A 161 -9.40 -12.61 -8.97
C ILE A 161 -9.89 -13.71 -9.91
N ILE A 162 -9.00 -14.56 -10.44
CA ILE A 162 -9.39 -15.72 -11.26
C ILE A 162 -10.30 -16.68 -10.49
N LYS A 163 -10.08 -16.89 -9.19
CA LYS A 163 -10.94 -17.75 -8.37
C LYS A 163 -12.31 -17.11 -8.16
N PHE A 164 -12.35 -15.82 -7.79
CA PHE A 164 -13.60 -15.11 -7.54
C PHE A 164 -14.46 -14.97 -8.79
N LYS A 165 -13.87 -14.58 -9.93
CA LYS A 165 -14.62 -14.35 -11.17
C LYS A 165 -15.34 -15.59 -11.70
N LYS A 166 -14.89 -16.80 -11.33
CA LYS A 166 -15.56 -18.06 -11.71
C LYS A 166 -16.99 -18.15 -11.18
N HIS A 167 -17.31 -17.37 -10.15
CA HIS A 167 -18.63 -17.35 -9.53
C HIS A 167 -19.47 -16.14 -9.98
N ILE A 168 -19.00 -15.38 -10.97
CA ILE A 168 -19.68 -14.18 -11.49
C ILE A 168 -19.94 -14.37 -12.98
N ASP A 169 -21.15 -14.83 -13.30
CA ASP A 169 -21.55 -15.10 -14.68
C ASP A 169 -22.10 -13.86 -15.40
N ASN A 170 -22.67 -12.90 -14.66
CA ASN A 170 -23.22 -11.66 -15.20
C ASN A 170 -22.98 -10.46 -14.26
N PRO A 171 -22.17 -9.46 -14.67
CA PRO A 171 -21.40 -9.41 -15.91
C PRO A 171 -20.18 -10.33 -15.89
N LYS A 172 -19.83 -10.90 -17.05
CA LYS A 172 -18.57 -11.68 -17.19
C LYS A 172 -17.37 -10.75 -17.12
N ILE A 173 -16.62 -10.84 -16.03
CA ILE A 173 -15.47 -9.98 -15.76
C ILE A 173 -14.27 -10.42 -16.60
N LYS A 174 -13.63 -9.47 -17.27
CA LYS A 174 -12.33 -9.65 -17.94
C LYS A 174 -11.22 -8.99 -17.16
N ASP A 175 -10.11 -9.70 -17.02
CA ASP A 175 -8.97 -9.33 -16.17
C ASP A 175 -7.67 -9.55 -16.92
N LEU A 176 -6.66 -8.75 -16.59
CA LEU A 176 -5.32 -8.87 -17.16
C LEU A 176 -4.25 -8.63 -16.10
N LEU A 177 -3.20 -9.47 -16.14
CA LEU A 177 -1.99 -9.30 -15.36
C LEU A 177 -0.92 -8.54 -16.16
N VAL A 178 -0.53 -7.37 -15.65
CA VAL A 178 0.38 -6.42 -16.29
C VAL A 178 1.69 -6.33 -15.49
N ILE A 179 2.61 -7.24 -15.80
CA ILE A 179 3.91 -7.38 -15.11
C ILE A 179 5.08 -7.46 -16.08
N GLY A 180 6.27 -7.12 -15.60
CA GLY A 180 7.52 -7.29 -16.33
C GLY A 180 7.84 -8.77 -16.62
N GLY A 181 8.59 -9.02 -17.70
CA GLY A 181 8.98 -10.39 -18.11
C GLY A 181 7.91 -11.19 -18.86
N VAL A 182 6.75 -10.59 -19.14
CA VAL A 182 5.74 -11.12 -20.06
C VAL A 182 5.82 -10.36 -21.39
N ASN A 183 5.53 -11.04 -22.50
CA ASN A 183 5.53 -10.46 -23.83
C ASN A 183 4.54 -9.28 -23.90
N VAL A 184 5.06 -8.10 -24.26
CA VAL A 184 4.27 -6.86 -24.34
C VAL A 184 3.16 -6.98 -25.39
N LYS A 185 3.42 -7.65 -26.53
CA LYS A 185 2.43 -7.78 -27.61
C LYS A 185 1.17 -8.50 -27.14
N ASP A 186 1.34 -9.53 -26.30
CA ASP A 186 0.21 -10.30 -25.77
C ASP A 186 -0.62 -9.44 -24.80
N GLN A 187 0.04 -8.63 -23.97
CA GLN A 187 -0.63 -7.67 -23.06
C GLN A 187 -1.40 -6.60 -23.85
N VAL A 188 -0.79 -6.02 -24.89
CA VAL A 188 -1.43 -5.02 -25.75
C VAL A 188 -2.62 -5.61 -26.52
N SER A 189 -2.48 -6.83 -27.03
CA SER A 189 -3.57 -7.55 -27.69
C SER A 189 -4.74 -7.81 -26.73
N ALA A 190 -4.45 -8.26 -25.51
CA ALA A 190 -5.47 -8.48 -24.49
C ALA A 190 -6.19 -7.17 -24.11
N LEU A 191 -5.46 -6.06 -23.89
CA LEU A 191 -6.04 -4.74 -23.63
C LEU A 191 -6.95 -4.29 -24.78
N SER A 192 -6.54 -4.52 -26.04
CA SER A 192 -7.34 -4.16 -27.21
C SER A 192 -8.68 -4.92 -27.29
N SER A 193 -8.79 -6.07 -26.62
CA SER A 193 -10.00 -6.92 -26.59
C SER A 193 -11.04 -6.51 -25.53
N GLY A 194 -10.74 -5.49 -24.72
CA GLY A 194 -11.60 -5.07 -23.60
C GLY A 194 -11.21 -5.76 -22.30
N ILE A 195 -10.67 -5.03 -21.32
CA ILE A 195 -10.37 -5.53 -19.98
C ILE A 195 -11.08 -4.67 -18.94
N ASP A 196 -11.70 -5.30 -17.93
CA ASP A 196 -12.39 -4.59 -16.85
C ASP A 196 -11.47 -4.35 -15.63
N ILE A 197 -10.61 -5.32 -15.29
CA ILE A 197 -9.68 -5.25 -14.14
C ILE A 197 -8.24 -5.47 -14.59
N VAL A 198 -7.33 -4.57 -14.21
CA VAL A 198 -5.89 -4.75 -14.39
C VAL A 198 -5.22 -4.88 -13.03
N VAL A 199 -4.46 -5.97 -12.83
CA VAL A 199 -3.49 -6.10 -11.74
C VAL A 199 -2.11 -5.87 -12.31
N ALA A 200 -1.34 -4.94 -11.73
CA ALA A 200 -0.08 -4.52 -12.34
C ALA A 200 1.04 -4.21 -11.35
N THR A 201 2.27 -4.38 -11.82
CA THR A 201 3.46 -3.77 -11.20
C THR A 201 3.69 -2.37 -11.76
N PRO A 202 4.15 -1.39 -10.97
CA PRO A 202 4.22 0.03 -11.37
C PRO A 202 4.95 0.29 -12.68
N GLY A 203 6.16 -0.26 -12.86
CA GLY A 203 6.97 0.00 -14.07
C GLY A 203 6.28 -0.45 -15.36
N ARG A 204 5.77 -1.69 -15.40
CA ARG A 204 5.08 -2.20 -16.60
C ARG A 204 3.75 -1.48 -16.86
N LEU A 205 3.05 -1.05 -15.80
CA LEU A 205 1.84 -0.23 -15.95
C LEU A 205 2.17 1.11 -16.61
N GLU A 206 3.24 1.77 -16.17
CA GLU A 206 3.71 3.05 -16.72
C GLU A 206 4.11 2.93 -18.19
N ASP A 207 4.81 1.85 -18.57
CA ASP A 207 5.18 1.58 -19.97
C ASP A 207 3.94 1.54 -20.89
N LEU A 208 2.88 0.82 -20.47
CA LEU A 208 1.66 0.66 -21.28
C LEU A 208 0.83 1.94 -21.35
N ILE A 209 0.82 2.76 -20.30
CA ILE A 209 0.13 4.05 -20.29
C ILE A 209 0.89 5.05 -21.17
N SER A 210 2.21 5.15 -20.99
CA SER A 210 3.05 6.07 -21.76
C SER A 210 3.08 5.72 -23.24
N GLY A 211 2.99 4.43 -23.59
CA GLY A 211 2.83 3.95 -24.96
C GLY A 211 1.42 4.13 -25.55
N GLY A 212 0.45 4.66 -24.80
CA GLY A 212 -0.93 4.83 -25.25
C GLY A 212 -1.74 3.54 -25.38
N HIS A 213 -1.22 2.41 -24.89
CA HIS A 213 -1.88 1.11 -24.94
C HIS A 213 -2.89 0.90 -23.82
N LEU A 214 -2.77 1.62 -22.69
CA LEU A 214 -3.71 1.58 -21.57
C LEU A 214 -4.15 3.01 -21.23
N SER A 215 -5.46 3.22 -21.10
CA SER A 215 -6.03 4.50 -20.72
C SER A 215 -6.67 4.44 -19.33
N LEU A 216 -6.53 5.51 -18.55
CA LEU A 216 -7.09 5.61 -17.20
C LEU A 216 -8.45 6.33 -17.15
N VAL A 217 -8.99 6.74 -18.31
CA VAL A 217 -10.20 7.57 -18.41
C VAL A 217 -11.49 6.88 -17.95
N GLN A 218 -11.49 5.54 -17.84
CA GLN A 218 -12.64 4.78 -17.33
C GLN A 218 -12.38 4.16 -15.93
N CYS A 219 -11.23 4.46 -15.32
CA CYS A 219 -10.88 3.90 -14.01
C CYS A 219 -11.80 4.46 -12.91
N ARG A 220 -12.41 3.54 -12.16
CA ARG A 220 -13.38 3.77 -11.08
C ARG A 220 -12.88 3.32 -9.73
N PHE A 221 -12.03 2.28 -9.73
CA PHE A 221 -11.42 1.71 -8.55
C PHE A 221 -9.91 1.77 -8.71
N PHE A 222 -9.27 2.56 -7.85
CA PHE A 222 -7.81 2.68 -7.82
C PHE A 222 -7.30 2.08 -6.51
N VAL A 223 -6.66 0.92 -6.61
CA VAL A 223 -6.21 0.14 -5.46
C VAL A 223 -4.69 0.17 -5.40
N LEU A 224 -4.16 0.56 -4.26
CA LEU A 224 -2.74 0.46 -3.92
C LEU A 224 -2.60 -0.59 -2.83
N ASP A 225 -2.07 -1.76 -3.17
CA ASP A 225 -1.74 -2.79 -2.19
C ASP A 225 -0.27 -2.65 -1.75
N GLU A 226 0.02 -3.05 -0.51
CA GLU A 226 1.29 -2.84 0.18
C GLU A 226 1.88 -1.42 -0.06
N ALA A 227 1.06 -0.39 0.20
CA ALA A 227 1.39 1.00 -0.17
C ALA A 227 2.68 1.52 0.48
N ASP A 228 3.02 1.09 1.69
CA ASP A 228 4.32 1.38 2.30
C ASP A 228 5.49 0.79 1.51
N GLY A 229 5.31 -0.40 0.94
CA GLY A 229 6.26 -1.02 0.02
C GLY A 229 6.42 -0.21 -1.27
N LEU A 230 5.31 0.24 -1.87
CA LEU A 230 5.33 1.08 -3.07
C LEU A 230 6.07 2.41 -2.84
N LEU A 231 5.80 3.08 -1.71
CA LEU A 231 6.43 4.36 -1.36
C LEU A 231 7.93 4.19 -1.08
N LYS A 232 8.33 3.16 -0.34
CA LYS A 232 9.75 2.85 -0.06
C LYS A 232 10.55 2.55 -1.32
N GLN A 233 9.93 1.98 -2.34
CA GLN A 233 10.57 1.72 -3.63
C GLN A 233 10.66 2.97 -4.53
N GLY A 234 10.14 4.12 -4.09
CA GLY A 234 10.22 5.39 -4.82
C GLY A 234 9.12 5.60 -5.86
N TYR A 235 7.98 4.91 -5.76
CA TYR A 235 6.87 5.06 -6.73
C TYR A 235 5.90 6.22 -6.44
N THR A 236 6.22 7.10 -5.49
CA THR A 236 5.37 8.25 -5.10
C THR A 236 4.97 9.12 -6.29
N ASP A 237 5.94 9.54 -7.11
CA ASP A 237 5.66 10.41 -8.26
C ASP A 237 4.81 9.73 -9.33
N LEU A 238 4.97 8.42 -9.50
CA LEU A 238 4.16 7.63 -10.41
C LEU A 238 2.72 7.56 -9.92
N ILE A 239 2.49 7.22 -8.65
CA ILE A 239 1.15 7.19 -8.05
C ILE A 239 0.46 8.55 -8.22
N ASP A 240 1.20 9.65 -8.04
CA ASP A 240 0.69 11.01 -8.22
C ASP A 240 0.32 11.34 -9.66
N ARG A 241 1.14 10.89 -10.62
CA ARG A 241 0.82 11.02 -12.06
C ARG A 241 -0.43 10.24 -12.42
N LEU A 242 -0.50 8.96 -12.02
CA LEU A 242 -1.65 8.10 -12.29
C LEU A 242 -2.92 8.71 -11.68
N HIS A 243 -2.86 9.11 -10.41
CA HIS A 243 -3.96 9.77 -9.74
C HIS A 243 -4.43 11.01 -10.51
N ARG A 244 -3.52 11.88 -10.98
CA ARG A 244 -3.92 13.07 -11.77
C ARG A 244 -4.61 12.72 -13.10
N GLN A 245 -4.26 11.60 -13.72
CA GLN A 245 -4.85 11.17 -14.99
C GLN A 245 -6.22 10.48 -14.83
N ILE A 246 -6.51 9.91 -13.64
CA ILE A 246 -7.79 9.24 -13.36
C ILE A 246 -8.89 10.29 -13.09
N PRO A 247 -10.05 10.23 -13.79
CA PRO A 247 -11.19 11.09 -13.50
C PRO A 247 -11.68 10.94 -12.05
N LYS A 248 -11.80 12.06 -11.33
CA LYS A 248 -12.25 12.06 -9.92
C LYS A 248 -13.75 11.90 -9.78
N ILE A 249 -14.51 12.35 -10.77
CA ILE A 249 -15.96 12.25 -10.86
C ILE A 249 -16.27 11.84 -12.29
N THR A 250 -17.14 10.86 -12.47
CA THR A 250 -17.60 10.42 -13.80
C THR A 250 -18.89 11.11 -14.21
N CYS A 251 -19.25 10.96 -15.49
CA CYS A 251 -20.50 11.48 -16.06
C CYS A 251 -21.77 10.98 -15.37
N ASP A 252 -21.72 9.82 -14.70
CA ASP A 252 -22.82 9.29 -13.86
C ASP A 252 -22.81 9.86 -12.42
N GLY A 253 -21.98 10.88 -12.15
CA GLY A 253 -21.89 11.56 -10.86
C GLY A 253 -21.13 10.80 -9.78
N LYS A 254 -20.63 9.60 -10.06
CA LYS A 254 -19.93 8.78 -9.05
C LYS A 254 -18.49 9.26 -8.88
N ARG A 255 -17.98 9.18 -7.65
CA ARG A 255 -16.59 9.53 -7.31
C ARG A 255 -15.64 8.35 -7.48
N LEU A 256 -14.40 8.63 -7.87
CA LEU A 256 -13.32 7.65 -7.84
C LEU A 256 -13.25 7.02 -6.45
N GLN A 257 -13.29 5.69 -6.38
CA GLN A 257 -13.04 4.96 -5.16
C GLN A 257 -11.56 4.58 -5.12
N MET A 258 -10.89 4.98 -4.06
CA MET A 258 -9.48 4.64 -3.83
C MET A 258 -9.39 3.76 -2.60
N ILE A 259 -8.69 2.64 -2.72
CA ILE A 259 -8.45 1.67 -1.65
C ILE A 259 -6.94 1.58 -1.45
N VAL A 260 -6.48 1.75 -0.21
CA VAL A 260 -5.07 1.68 0.14
C VAL A 260 -4.91 0.64 1.23
N CYS A 261 -4.20 -0.43 0.92
CA CYS A 261 -3.83 -1.47 1.87
C CYS A 261 -2.35 -1.27 2.24
N SER A 262 -2.03 -1.26 3.53
CA SER A 262 -0.67 -1.17 4.01
C SER A 262 -0.56 -1.77 5.40
N ALA A 263 0.55 -2.45 5.67
CA ALA A 263 0.82 -2.99 7.00
C ALA A 263 1.16 -1.89 8.03
N THR A 264 1.55 -0.69 7.57
CA THR A 264 1.95 0.43 8.41
C THR A 264 1.09 1.67 8.12
N LEU A 265 -0.22 1.59 8.36
CA LEU A 265 -1.16 2.69 8.12
C LEU A 265 -0.79 3.99 8.86
N ARG A 266 -0.09 3.87 10.00
CA ARG A 266 0.36 5.02 10.82
C ARG A 266 1.70 5.62 10.36
N ALA A 267 2.38 5.00 9.39
CA ALA A 267 3.62 5.56 8.86
C ALA A 267 3.35 6.92 8.22
N PHE A 268 4.24 7.89 8.50
CA PHE A 268 4.08 9.28 8.07
C PHE A 268 3.84 9.40 6.56
N GLU A 269 4.61 8.68 5.74
CA GLU A 269 4.50 8.71 4.28
C GLU A 269 3.14 8.17 3.78
N VAL A 270 2.63 7.08 4.38
CA VAL A 270 1.32 6.52 4.02
C VAL A 270 0.20 7.49 4.39
N LYS A 271 0.26 8.07 5.60
CA LYS A 271 -0.72 9.07 6.06
C LYS A 271 -0.72 10.32 5.18
N LYS A 272 0.46 10.87 4.88
CA LYS A 272 0.63 12.03 4.00
C LYS A 272 0.11 11.78 2.59
N MET A 273 0.35 10.58 2.04
CA MET A 273 -0.21 10.18 0.75
C MET A 273 -1.75 10.11 0.81
N ALA A 274 -2.30 9.47 1.84
CA ALA A 274 -3.75 9.33 2.00
C ALA A 274 -4.45 10.69 2.11
N GLU A 275 -3.94 11.60 2.93
CA GLU A 275 -4.48 12.97 3.09
C GLU A 275 -4.43 13.77 1.78
N ARG A 276 -3.42 13.53 0.95
CA ARG A 276 -3.21 14.25 -0.31
C ARG A 276 -4.03 13.69 -1.47
N LEU A 277 -4.23 12.38 -1.55
CA LEU A 277 -4.85 11.70 -2.68
C LEU A 277 -6.31 11.29 -2.44
N MET A 278 -6.64 10.89 -1.21
CA MET A 278 -7.94 10.30 -0.90
C MET A 278 -8.93 11.36 -0.40
N HIS A 279 -10.18 11.27 -0.85
CA HIS A 279 -11.24 12.18 -0.41
C HIS A 279 -12.01 11.55 0.76
N PHE A 280 -11.80 12.05 1.98
CA PHE A 280 -12.48 11.59 3.21
C PHE A 280 -12.33 10.07 3.46
N PRO A 281 -11.09 9.57 3.60
CA PRO A 281 -10.84 8.14 3.77
C PRO A 281 -11.36 7.63 5.12
N ILE A 282 -11.88 6.41 5.12
CA ILE A 282 -12.17 5.65 6.34
C ILE A 282 -10.92 4.85 6.69
N TRP A 283 -10.41 5.05 7.90
CA TRP A 283 -9.27 4.30 8.42
C TRP A 283 -9.77 3.03 9.11
N VAL A 284 -9.39 1.87 8.56
CA VAL A 284 -9.67 0.57 9.16
C VAL A 284 -8.34 -0.01 9.64
N ASP A 285 -8.00 0.25 10.89
CA ASP A 285 -6.80 -0.28 11.54
C ASP A 285 -7.18 -1.54 12.33
N LEU A 286 -6.89 -2.71 11.76
CA LEU A 286 -7.17 -4.01 12.36
C LEU A 286 -6.11 -4.44 13.38
N LYS A 287 -4.94 -3.79 13.37
CA LYS A 287 -3.73 -4.35 13.98
C LYS A 287 -3.51 -3.90 15.42
N GLY A 288 -4.15 -2.82 15.87
CA GLY A 288 -3.82 -2.25 17.19
C GLY A 288 -2.36 -1.81 17.23
N GLU A 289 -1.68 -1.98 18.37
CA GLU A 289 -0.22 -1.83 18.44
C GLU A 289 0.47 -3.07 17.84
N ASP A 290 1.69 -2.92 17.31
CA ASP A 290 2.45 -4.05 16.79
C ASP A 290 2.78 -5.03 17.93
N VAL A 291 2.02 -6.12 18.02
CA VAL A 291 2.23 -7.17 19.02
C VAL A 291 2.88 -8.40 18.38
N VAL A 292 3.73 -9.08 19.16
CA VAL A 292 4.25 -10.40 18.80
C VAL A 292 3.09 -11.40 18.87
N PRO A 293 2.80 -12.17 17.82
CA PRO A 293 1.75 -13.18 17.90
C PRO A 293 2.07 -14.20 18.98
N GLU A 294 1.06 -14.61 19.77
CA GLU A 294 1.24 -15.60 20.86
C GLU A 294 1.83 -16.93 20.37
N THR A 295 1.64 -17.25 19.10
CA THR A 295 2.15 -18.46 18.45
C THR A 295 3.62 -18.37 18.06
N VAL A 296 4.30 -17.27 18.37
CA VAL A 296 5.70 -17.01 17.99
C VAL A 296 6.55 -16.90 19.24
N HIS A 297 7.45 -17.86 19.41
CA HIS A 297 8.56 -17.73 20.34
C HIS A 297 9.74 -17.12 19.59
N HIS A 298 10.22 -15.98 20.06
CA HIS A 298 11.36 -15.29 19.45
C HIS A 298 12.48 -15.08 20.45
N VAL A 299 13.72 -15.30 20.01
CA VAL A 299 14.92 -15.19 20.84
C VAL A 299 16.03 -14.46 20.10
N VAL A 300 16.98 -13.93 20.86
CA VAL A 300 18.21 -13.33 20.36
C VAL A 300 19.39 -14.21 20.75
N VAL A 301 20.31 -14.44 19.82
CA VAL A 301 21.61 -15.03 20.10
C VAL A 301 22.67 -13.96 19.79
N VAL A 302 23.42 -13.56 20.81
CA VAL A 302 24.49 -12.58 20.65
C VAL A 302 25.72 -13.27 20.04
N VAL A 303 26.16 -12.75 18.90
CA VAL A 303 27.36 -13.18 18.19
C VAL A 303 28.49 -12.22 18.57
N ASP A 304 29.40 -12.70 19.40
CA ASP A 304 30.49 -11.90 19.94
C ASP A 304 31.84 -12.37 19.37
N PRO A 305 32.44 -11.65 18.39
CA PRO A 305 33.69 -12.06 17.75
C PRO A 305 34.91 -11.97 18.68
N GLN A 306 34.79 -11.26 19.81
CA GLN A 306 35.85 -11.16 20.82
C GLN A 306 35.84 -12.39 21.75
N LYS A 307 34.67 -12.97 22.00
CA LYS A 307 34.51 -14.16 22.86
C LYS A 307 34.58 -15.46 22.08
N ASP A 308 33.91 -15.53 20.92
CA ASP A 308 33.95 -16.69 20.05
C ASP A 308 35.12 -16.55 19.09
N THR A 309 36.24 -17.22 19.40
CA THR A 309 37.46 -17.17 18.59
C THR A 309 37.48 -18.23 17.49
N ALA A 310 36.41 -19.00 17.28
CA ALA A 310 36.38 -20.08 16.29
C ALA A 310 36.72 -19.59 14.87
N TRP A 311 36.37 -18.34 14.54
CA TRP A 311 36.65 -17.70 13.25
C TRP A 311 38.14 -17.62 12.89
N HIS A 312 39.06 -17.72 13.85
CA HIS A 312 40.51 -17.74 13.57
C HIS A 312 40.93 -18.99 12.79
N ASN A 313 40.20 -20.11 12.95
CA ASN A 313 40.60 -21.43 12.47
C ASN A 313 39.56 -22.09 11.55
N LEU A 314 38.59 -21.33 11.03
CA LEU A 314 37.58 -21.86 10.12
C LEU A 314 38.21 -22.26 8.78
N ARG A 315 38.31 -23.57 8.54
CA ARG A 315 38.82 -24.11 7.26
C ARG A 315 37.86 -23.90 6.09
N LYS A 316 36.56 -23.87 6.38
CA LYS A 316 35.48 -23.58 5.44
C LYS A 316 34.61 -22.53 6.11
N HIS A 317 34.49 -21.36 5.50
CA HIS A 317 33.63 -20.29 5.97
C HIS A 317 32.87 -19.70 4.79
N ILE A 318 31.82 -18.95 5.08
CA ILE A 318 31.06 -18.21 4.08
C ILE A 318 31.96 -17.20 3.37
N GLN A 319 31.77 -17.05 2.06
CA GLN A 319 32.34 -15.92 1.33
C GLN A 319 31.64 -14.63 1.79
N THR A 320 32.41 -13.64 2.25
CA THR A 320 31.85 -12.37 2.71
C THR A 320 31.47 -11.47 1.52
N ASP A 321 30.79 -10.36 1.80
CA ASP A 321 30.30 -9.37 0.83
C ASP A 321 31.41 -8.49 0.20
N GLY A 322 32.67 -8.72 0.56
CA GLY A 322 33.83 -8.02 0.03
C GLY A 322 34.00 -6.59 0.53
N VAL A 323 33.20 -6.15 1.52
CA VAL A 323 33.30 -4.79 2.09
C VAL A 323 34.67 -4.52 2.74
N HIS A 324 35.32 -5.59 3.19
CA HIS A 324 36.64 -5.56 3.82
C HIS A 324 37.80 -5.86 2.85
N SER A 325 37.54 -5.94 1.55
CA SER A 325 38.57 -6.29 0.54
C SER A 325 39.77 -5.33 0.47
N GLN A 326 39.61 -4.10 0.96
CA GLN A 326 40.68 -3.09 1.03
C GLN A 326 41.19 -2.87 2.47
N ASP A 327 40.62 -3.58 3.45
CA ASP A 327 41.00 -3.48 4.85
C ASP A 327 42.07 -4.54 5.17
N ASN A 328 42.99 -4.26 6.09
CA ASN A 328 44.00 -5.25 6.51
C ASN A 328 43.44 -6.19 7.59
N VAL A 329 42.43 -6.98 7.21
CA VAL A 329 41.77 -7.93 8.10
C VAL A 329 42.61 -9.19 8.24
N ARG A 330 43.08 -9.48 9.46
CA ARG A 330 43.85 -10.68 9.79
C ARG A 330 43.53 -11.12 11.21
N PRO A 331 43.48 -12.43 11.51
CA PRO A 331 43.30 -12.92 12.88
C PRO A 331 44.33 -12.38 13.88
N THR A 332 45.52 -11.99 13.42
CA THR A 332 46.59 -11.42 14.24
C THR A 332 46.44 -9.91 14.50
N ASN A 333 45.56 -9.22 13.80
CA ASN A 333 45.39 -7.77 13.87
C ASN A 333 43.95 -7.43 14.24
N ILE A 334 43.62 -7.49 15.54
CA ILE A 334 42.26 -7.27 16.02
C ILE A 334 41.95 -5.76 16.00
N ASN A 335 41.23 -5.32 14.97
CA ASN A 335 40.64 -3.99 14.83
C ASN A 335 39.14 -4.09 14.50
N ALA A 336 38.45 -2.95 14.37
CA ALA A 336 37.01 -2.91 14.13
C ALA A 336 36.61 -3.62 12.83
N GLU A 337 37.41 -3.48 11.78
CA GLU A 337 37.21 -4.14 10.48
C GLU A 337 37.35 -5.66 10.59
N THR A 338 38.36 -6.12 11.34
CA THR A 338 38.58 -7.55 11.57
C THR A 338 37.45 -8.18 12.39
N LEU A 339 36.99 -7.50 13.44
CA LEU A 339 35.86 -7.97 14.23
C LEU A 339 34.56 -7.98 13.42
N SER A 340 34.35 -6.98 12.57
CA SER A 340 33.21 -6.92 11.63
C SER A 340 33.23 -8.09 10.65
N GLU A 341 34.36 -8.40 10.03
CA GLU A 341 34.46 -9.56 9.12
C GLU A 341 34.27 -10.88 9.87
N ALA A 342 34.82 -10.99 11.08
CA ALA A 342 34.64 -12.15 11.96
C ALA A 342 33.16 -12.42 12.27
N VAL A 343 32.37 -11.38 12.55
CA VAL A 343 30.93 -11.50 12.79
C VAL A 343 30.21 -12.11 11.58
N LYS A 344 30.52 -11.65 10.36
CA LYS A 344 29.91 -12.18 9.13
C LYS A 344 30.17 -13.69 9.00
N MET A 345 31.39 -14.14 9.32
CA MET A 345 31.74 -15.56 9.32
C MET A 345 31.02 -16.35 10.43
N LEU A 346 31.04 -15.83 11.65
CA LEU A 346 30.40 -16.48 12.80
C LEU A 346 28.89 -16.60 12.63
N LYS A 347 28.20 -15.58 12.09
CA LYS A 347 26.75 -15.64 11.86
C LYS A 347 26.35 -16.80 10.95
N ALA A 348 27.15 -17.11 9.92
CA ALA A 348 26.90 -18.27 9.06
C ALA A 348 27.07 -19.59 9.82
N GLU A 349 28.10 -19.70 10.68
CA GLU A 349 28.30 -20.87 11.55
C GLU A 349 27.17 -21.03 12.56
N TYR A 350 26.68 -19.93 13.15
CA TYR A 350 25.57 -19.93 14.12
C TYR A 350 24.26 -20.31 13.44
N CYS A 351 24.07 -19.97 12.16
CA CYS A 351 22.94 -20.43 11.38
C CYS A 351 22.92 -21.96 11.25
N ILE A 352 24.05 -22.59 10.90
CA ILE A 352 24.16 -24.06 10.85
C ILE A 352 23.92 -24.66 12.24
N ARG A 353 24.54 -24.09 13.28
CA ARG A 353 24.35 -24.52 14.67
C ARG A 353 22.88 -24.51 15.07
N ALA A 354 22.15 -23.45 14.73
CA ALA A 354 20.72 -23.34 14.99
C ALA A 354 19.91 -24.40 14.22
N ILE A 355 20.21 -24.61 12.94
CA ILE A 355 19.57 -25.62 12.10
C ILE A 355 19.74 -27.01 12.70
N ASP A 356 20.97 -27.38 13.07
CA ASP A 356 21.29 -28.71 13.59
C ASP A 356 20.72 -28.93 15.00
N LYS A 357 20.88 -27.95 15.89
CA LYS A 357 20.43 -28.02 17.28
C LYS A 357 18.91 -28.19 17.39
N HIS A 358 18.15 -27.46 16.56
CA HIS A 358 16.69 -27.54 16.54
C HIS A 358 16.14 -28.51 15.49
N LYS A 359 17.01 -29.24 14.78
CA LYS A 359 16.64 -30.18 13.71
C LYS A 359 15.67 -29.56 12.71
N MET A 360 15.97 -28.35 12.27
CA MET A 360 15.08 -27.59 11.40
C MET A 360 14.91 -28.32 10.06
N ASP A 361 13.67 -28.67 9.75
CA ASP A 361 13.27 -29.29 8.49
C ASP A 361 12.79 -28.25 7.47
N ARG A 362 12.27 -27.11 7.98
CA ARG A 362 11.78 -26.01 7.16
C ARG A 362 11.98 -24.66 7.84
N ALA A 363 12.72 -23.75 7.21
CA ALA A 363 12.86 -22.40 7.74
C ALA A 363 12.94 -21.33 6.65
N ILE A 364 12.58 -20.11 7.01
CA ILE A 364 12.90 -18.91 6.24
C ILE A 364 14.09 -18.20 6.89
N ILE A 365 15.08 -17.82 6.08
CA ILE A 365 16.32 -17.21 6.53
C ILE A 365 16.40 -15.81 5.91
N PHE A 366 16.49 -14.78 6.74
CA PHE A 366 16.54 -13.40 6.32
C PHE A 366 17.97 -12.86 6.31
N CYS A 367 18.37 -12.31 5.16
CA CYS A 367 19.62 -11.57 5.00
C CYS A 367 19.32 -10.12 4.59
N ARG A 368 20.25 -9.22 4.88
CA ARG A 368 20.10 -7.79 4.55
C ARG A 368 20.22 -7.54 3.04
N THR A 369 21.24 -8.09 2.38
CA THR A 369 21.49 -7.83 0.96
C THR A 369 21.27 -9.05 0.08
N LYS A 370 21.10 -8.80 -1.23
CA LYS A 370 20.96 -9.84 -2.25
C LYS A 370 22.23 -10.70 -2.34
N LEU A 371 23.40 -10.06 -2.24
CA LEU A 371 24.70 -10.73 -2.24
C LEU A 371 24.85 -11.65 -1.02
N ASP A 372 24.43 -11.21 0.16
CA ASP A 372 24.46 -12.05 1.36
C ASP A 372 23.58 -13.29 1.20
N CYS A 373 22.39 -13.15 0.57
CA CYS A 373 21.53 -14.29 0.28
C CYS A 373 22.23 -15.31 -0.63
N ASP A 374 22.90 -14.85 -1.68
CA ASP A 374 23.64 -15.71 -2.61
C ASP A 374 24.84 -16.40 -1.94
N ASN A 375 25.57 -15.66 -1.11
CA ASN A 375 26.69 -16.21 -0.35
C ASN A 375 26.21 -17.27 0.66
N MET A 376 25.09 -17.02 1.33
CA MET A 376 24.47 -17.96 2.26
C MET A 376 23.97 -19.22 1.56
N GLU A 377 23.33 -19.08 0.38
CA GLU A 377 22.90 -20.22 -0.45
C GLU A 377 24.08 -21.11 -0.86
N LYS A 378 25.17 -20.49 -1.33
CA LYS A 378 26.39 -21.23 -1.71
C LYS A 378 27.00 -21.94 -0.51
N TYR A 379 27.12 -21.25 0.63
CA TYR A 379 27.75 -21.80 1.83
C TYR A 379 26.94 -22.96 2.42
N LEU A 380 25.62 -22.82 2.59
CA LEU A 380 24.77 -23.93 3.07
C LEU A 380 24.85 -25.14 2.14
N ASN A 381 24.76 -24.92 0.83
CA ASN A 381 24.89 -26.01 -0.14
C ASN A 381 26.28 -26.66 -0.08
N GLN A 382 27.36 -25.88 0.07
CA GLN A 382 28.72 -26.42 0.20
C GLN A 382 28.87 -27.27 1.47
N MET A 383 28.33 -26.80 2.60
CA MET A 383 28.36 -27.52 3.87
C MET A 383 27.52 -28.80 3.83
N GLY A 384 26.47 -28.82 3.01
CA GLY A 384 25.58 -29.98 2.83
C GLY A 384 25.98 -30.98 1.74
N GLY A 385 27.23 -30.92 1.25
CA GLY A 385 27.75 -31.84 0.23
C GLY A 385 27.44 -31.45 -1.22
N GLY A 386 26.97 -30.21 -1.45
CA GLY A 386 26.70 -29.62 -2.75
C GLY A 386 25.22 -29.48 -3.08
N ALA A 387 24.88 -28.55 -3.98
CA ALA A 387 23.50 -28.27 -4.39
C ALA A 387 22.81 -29.46 -5.11
N LEU A 388 23.59 -30.39 -5.68
CA LEU A 388 23.09 -31.60 -6.35
C LEU A 388 23.07 -32.83 -5.45
N SER A 389 23.52 -32.71 -4.19
CA SER A 389 23.50 -33.82 -3.24
C SER A 389 22.05 -34.18 -2.89
N ARG A 390 21.65 -35.44 -3.13
CA ARG A 390 20.29 -35.93 -2.89
C ARG A 390 19.87 -35.83 -1.41
N ASN A 391 20.84 -35.90 -0.50
CA ASN A 391 20.62 -35.86 0.95
C ASN A 391 21.27 -34.61 1.57
N ASN A 392 21.24 -33.47 0.87
CA ASN A 392 21.74 -32.21 1.42
C ASN A 392 20.89 -31.80 2.64
N PRO A 393 21.43 -31.85 3.88
CA PRO A 393 20.68 -31.47 5.07
C PRO A 393 20.33 -29.98 5.10
N TYR A 394 21.08 -29.16 4.35
CA TYR A 394 20.96 -27.71 4.25
C TYR A 394 20.45 -27.25 2.86
N SER A 395 19.68 -28.11 2.17
CA SER A 395 19.10 -27.75 0.87
C SER A 395 18.33 -26.44 0.95
N CYS A 396 18.71 -25.49 0.11
CA CYS A 396 18.18 -24.13 0.19
C CYS A 396 17.99 -23.53 -1.19
N VAL A 397 17.12 -22.52 -1.25
CA VAL A 397 16.87 -21.70 -2.43
C VAL A 397 16.82 -20.24 -2.05
N CYS A 398 17.30 -19.38 -2.94
CA CYS A 398 17.34 -17.93 -2.75
C CYS A 398 16.19 -17.21 -3.48
N LEU A 399 15.61 -16.19 -2.84
CA LEU A 399 14.59 -15.32 -3.42
C LEU A 399 14.94 -13.84 -3.14
N HIS A 400 15.39 -13.13 -4.17
CA HIS A 400 15.63 -11.69 -4.14
C HIS A 400 15.49 -11.03 -5.52
N GLY A 401 15.51 -9.69 -5.57
CA GLY A 401 15.24 -8.91 -6.78
C GLY A 401 16.19 -9.13 -7.97
N ASP A 402 17.44 -9.53 -7.75
CA ASP A 402 18.41 -9.79 -8.85
C ASP A 402 18.29 -11.20 -9.46
N ARG A 403 17.53 -12.12 -8.85
CA ARG A 403 17.25 -13.42 -9.46
C ARG A 403 16.27 -13.26 -10.61
N LYS A 404 16.42 -14.06 -11.66
CA LYS A 404 15.52 -13.99 -12.83
C LYS A 404 14.08 -14.30 -12.39
N PRO A 405 13.03 -13.66 -12.94
CA PRO A 405 11.65 -13.90 -12.53
C PRO A 405 11.24 -15.38 -12.57
N GLN A 406 11.64 -16.11 -13.62
CA GLN A 406 11.37 -17.55 -13.75
C GLN A 406 12.06 -18.37 -12.65
N GLU A 407 13.28 -17.99 -12.29
CA GLU A 407 14.06 -18.63 -11.23
C GLU A 407 13.44 -18.38 -9.85
N ARG A 408 13.00 -17.14 -9.56
CA ARG A 408 12.29 -16.80 -8.32
C ARG A 408 11.04 -17.64 -8.13
N LYS A 409 10.24 -17.79 -9.19
CA LYS A 409 9.04 -18.65 -9.19
C LYS A 409 9.40 -20.12 -8.96
N ALA A 410 10.37 -20.64 -9.70
CA ALA A 410 10.81 -22.02 -9.56
C ALA A 410 11.34 -22.31 -8.13
N ASN A 411 12.12 -21.40 -7.56
CA ASN A 411 12.64 -21.50 -6.20
C ASN A 411 11.50 -21.47 -5.16
N LEU A 412 10.55 -20.55 -5.32
CA LEU A 412 9.37 -20.50 -4.47
C LEU A 412 8.55 -21.80 -4.54
N ASP A 413 8.34 -22.33 -5.74
CA ASP A 413 7.61 -23.59 -5.95
C ASP A 413 8.35 -24.78 -5.33
N LYS A 414 9.68 -24.87 -5.48
CA LYS A 414 10.52 -25.89 -4.82
C LYS A 414 10.38 -25.86 -3.30
N PHE A 415 10.42 -24.67 -2.70
CA PHE A 415 10.26 -24.51 -1.26
C PHE A 415 8.82 -24.83 -0.81
N LYS A 416 7.80 -24.45 -1.61
CA LYS A 416 6.40 -24.80 -1.31
C LYS A 416 6.15 -26.31 -1.36
N ARG A 417 6.81 -27.02 -2.28
CA ARG A 417 6.76 -28.48 -2.45
C ARG A 417 7.70 -29.26 -1.53
N GLU A 418 8.42 -28.57 -0.63
CA GLU A 418 9.35 -29.18 0.32
C GLU A 418 10.54 -29.89 -0.35
N GLU A 419 10.85 -29.54 -1.60
CA GLU A 419 12.05 -30.00 -2.32
C GLU A 419 13.31 -29.27 -1.84
N ALA A 420 13.14 -28.09 -1.25
CA ALA A 420 14.18 -27.33 -0.56
C ALA A 420 13.70 -27.01 0.87
N LYS A 421 14.57 -27.26 1.85
CA LYS A 421 14.27 -27.06 3.27
C LYS A 421 14.30 -25.59 3.70
N PHE A 422 15.20 -24.79 3.11
CA PHE A 422 15.41 -23.42 3.53
C PHE A 422 15.15 -22.42 2.41
N LEU A 423 14.41 -21.36 2.72
CA LEU A 423 14.21 -20.22 1.82
C LEU A 423 15.03 -19.04 2.34
N ILE A 424 16.02 -18.60 1.58
CA ILE A 424 16.86 -17.44 1.91
C ILE A 424 16.32 -16.23 1.15
N CYS A 425 16.08 -15.11 1.82
CA CYS A 425 15.50 -13.93 1.17
C CYS A 425 15.86 -12.60 1.85
N THR A 426 15.66 -11.51 1.11
CA THR A 426 15.63 -10.14 1.66
C THR A 426 14.22 -9.73 2.06
N ASP A 427 14.06 -8.68 2.86
CA ASP A 427 12.75 -8.15 3.28
C ASP A 427 11.83 -7.86 2.09
N VAL A 428 12.34 -7.14 1.08
CA VAL A 428 11.59 -6.76 -0.12
C VAL A 428 11.06 -7.99 -0.85
N ALA A 429 11.85 -9.05 -0.88
CA ALA A 429 11.52 -10.27 -1.59
C ALA A 429 10.54 -11.16 -0.84
N ALA A 430 10.55 -11.06 0.49
CA ALA A 430 9.67 -11.81 1.38
C ALA A 430 8.31 -11.15 1.60
N ARG A 431 8.20 -9.84 1.40
CA ARG A 431 6.90 -9.13 1.44
C ARG A 431 5.94 -9.74 0.42
N GLY A 432 4.70 -9.93 0.86
CA GLY A 432 3.70 -10.54 0.00
C GLY A 432 3.89 -12.00 -0.41
N LEU A 433 4.85 -12.74 0.12
CA LEU A 433 4.88 -14.18 -0.10
C LEU A 433 3.76 -14.85 0.68
N ASP A 434 2.92 -15.64 0.00
CA ASP A 434 1.98 -16.57 0.65
C ASP A 434 2.74 -17.79 1.19
N ILE A 435 3.54 -17.52 2.22
CA ILE A 435 4.29 -18.46 3.04
C ILE A 435 4.16 -17.95 4.48
N SER A 436 3.30 -18.58 5.26
CA SER A 436 3.14 -18.30 6.69
C SER A 436 2.86 -19.60 7.43
N GLY A 437 3.12 -19.63 8.73
CA GLY A 437 3.06 -20.86 9.53
C GLY A 437 4.25 -21.78 9.33
N LEU A 438 5.41 -21.21 8.99
CA LEU A 438 6.66 -21.96 9.05
C LEU A 438 6.98 -22.31 10.52
N PRO A 439 7.68 -23.43 10.77
CA PRO A 439 8.06 -23.80 12.13
C PRO A 439 9.26 -22.98 12.62
N PHE A 440 10.15 -22.57 11.72
CA PHE A 440 11.38 -21.86 12.06
C PHE A 440 11.62 -20.62 11.18
N MET A 441 12.25 -19.61 11.77
CA MET A 441 12.78 -18.43 11.09
C MET A 441 14.14 -18.06 11.69
N ILE A 442 15.10 -17.67 10.84
CA ILE A 442 16.40 -17.16 11.29
C ILE A 442 16.67 -15.78 10.67
N ASN A 443 16.93 -14.77 11.50
CA ASN A 443 17.51 -13.51 11.05
C ASN A 443 19.04 -13.60 11.12
N ILE A 444 19.71 -13.61 9.96
CA ILE A 444 21.18 -13.50 9.90
C ILE A 444 21.61 -12.07 10.23
N THR A 445 20.84 -11.09 9.77
CA THR A 445 21.04 -9.67 10.07
C THR A 445 19.73 -9.10 10.56
N LEU A 446 19.73 -8.38 11.67
CA LEU A 446 18.54 -7.65 12.13
C LEU A 446 18.12 -6.61 11.09
N PRO A 447 16.81 -6.40 10.88
CA PRO A 447 16.35 -5.30 10.03
C PRO A 447 16.67 -3.96 10.69
N ASP A 448 16.94 -2.95 9.85
CA ASP A 448 17.17 -1.55 10.23
C ASP A 448 15.86 -0.82 10.57
N GLU A 449 14.72 -1.35 10.12
CA GLU A 449 13.40 -0.86 10.48
C GLU A 449 12.68 -1.87 11.40
N LYS A 450 12.27 -1.43 12.59
CA LYS A 450 11.49 -2.21 13.56
C LYS A 450 10.22 -2.86 13.01
N SER A 451 9.53 -2.22 12.07
CA SER A 451 8.33 -2.79 11.42
C SER A 451 8.66 -4.04 10.59
N ASN A 452 9.84 -4.09 9.97
CA ASN A 452 10.27 -5.28 9.24
C ASN A 452 10.52 -6.45 10.18
N TYR A 453 11.00 -6.21 11.41
CA TYR A 453 11.16 -7.29 12.40
C TYR A 453 9.84 -8.01 12.66
N VAL A 454 8.76 -7.24 12.91
CA VAL A 454 7.40 -7.77 13.11
C VAL A 454 6.92 -8.56 11.88
N HIS A 455 7.17 -8.05 10.68
CA HIS A 455 6.83 -8.76 9.44
C HIS A 455 7.60 -10.07 9.25
N ARG A 456 8.89 -10.11 9.63
CA ARG A 456 9.71 -11.31 9.55
C ARG A 456 9.23 -12.38 10.53
N ILE A 457 9.04 -12.03 11.79
CA ILE A 457 8.57 -12.98 12.81
C ILE A 457 7.13 -13.44 12.51
N GLY A 458 6.29 -12.62 11.90
CA GLY A 458 4.95 -13.00 11.44
C GLY A 458 4.91 -14.09 10.36
N ARG A 459 6.06 -14.50 9.80
CA ARG A 459 6.15 -15.65 8.87
C ARG A 459 6.19 -16.99 9.60
N VAL A 460 6.55 -16.98 10.87
CA VAL A 460 6.64 -18.18 11.71
C VAL A 460 5.39 -18.31 12.58
N GLY A 461 4.99 -19.55 12.88
CA GLY A 461 3.82 -19.81 13.72
C GLY A 461 2.47 -19.55 13.03
N ARG A 462 1.43 -20.25 13.51
CA ARG A 462 0.01 -20.10 13.15
C ARG A 462 -0.83 -20.56 14.34
N ALA A 463 -2.14 -20.26 14.34
CA ALA A 463 -3.08 -20.57 15.44
C ALA A 463 -2.93 -21.97 16.08
N GLU A 464 -2.53 -23.00 15.32
CA GLU A 464 -2.36 -24.38 15.83
C GLU A 464 -0.89 -24.81 16.11
N ARG A 465 0.11 -24.00 15.75
CA ARG A 465 1.54 -24.37 15.77
C ARG A 465 2.42 -23.24 16.26
N MET A 466 3.22 -23.54 17.29
CA MET A 466 4.28 -22.65 17.75
C MET A 466 5.40 -22.58 16.73
N GLY A 467 5.80 -21.36 16.40
CA GLY A 467 6.96 -21.04 15.59
C GLY A 467 8.13 -20.54 16.44
N LEU A 468 9.36 -20.84 16.02
CA LEU A 468 10.58 -20.32 16.63
C LEU A 468 11.30 -19.35 15.68
N ALA A 469 11.49 -18.11 16.13
CA ALA A 469 12.26 -17.09 15.44
C ALA A 469 13.58 -16.82 16.18
N ILE A 470 14.71 -17.09 15.54
CA ILE A 470 16.04 -16.85 16.09
C ILE A 470 16.65 -15.63 15.41
N SER A 471 17.06 -14.63 16.17
CA SER A 471 17.79 -13.47 15.63
C SER A 471 19.25 -13.48 16.07
N LEU A 472 20.16 -13.52 15.10
CA LEU A 472 21.61 -13.42 15.36
C LEU A 472 21.97 -11.94 15.41
N VAL A 473 22.50 -11.49 16.56
CA VAL A 473 22.79 -10.08 16.83
C VAL A 473 24.27 -9.93 17.15
N SER A 474 24.99 -9.14 16.37
CA SER A 474 26.38 -8.83 16.61
C SER A 474 26.56 -8.05 17.92
N SER A 475 27.60 -8.36 18.71
CA SER A 475 27.98 -7.55 19.87
C SER A 475 28.73 -6.26 19.48
N VAL A 476 29.21 -6.18 18.23
CA VAL A 476 29.99 -5.04 17.70
C VAL A 476 29.37 -4.51 16.40
N PRO A 477 29.57 -3.24 16.03
CA PRO A 477 29.10 -2.72 14.75
C PRO A 477 29.73 -3.49 13.56
N GLU A 478 28.91 -3.82 12.56
CA GLU A 478 29.37 -4.44 11.31
C GLU A 478 29.51 -3.40 10.22
N LYS A 479 30.64 -3.37 9.51
CA LYS A 479 30.78 -2.58 8.28
C LYS A 479 29.95 -3.27 7.19
N VAL A 480 29.07 -2.53 6.55
CA VAL A 480 28.18 -3.06 5.51
C VAL A 480 28.04 -2.09 4.34
N TRP A 481 27.71 -2.63 3.17
CA TRP A 481 27.37 -1.81 1.99
C TRP A 481 26.11 -0.96 2.22
N TYR A 482 26.14 0.30 1.80
CA TYR A 482 25.02 1.25 1.84
C TYR A 482 25.09 2.18 0.64
N HIS A 483 24.19 1.95 -0.33
CA HIS A 483 24.18 2.63 -1.61
C HIS A 483 22.97 3.56 -1.71
N GLY A 484 23.17 4.85 -1.50
CA GLY A 484 22.14 5.86 -1.80
C GLY A 484 22.33 6.49 -3.18
N GLU A 485 21.67 7.62 -3.40
CA GLU A 485 21.61 8.30 -4.70
C GLU A 485 22.98 8.77 -5.23
N TRP A 486 23.95 8.98 -4.34
CA TRP A 486 25.32 9.34 -4.70
C TRP A 486 26.11 8.19 -5.34
N CYS A 487 25.67 6.94 -5.18
CA CYS A 487 26.32 5.80 -5.79
C CYS A 487 25.88 5.65 -7.25
N SER A 488 26.76 6.03 -8.18
CA SER A 488 26.50 5.98 -9.63
C SER A 488 26.14 4.58 -10.13
N SER A 489 26.76 3.54 -9.57
CA SER A 489 26.48 2.14 -9.92
C SER A 489 25.27 1.55 -9.20
N ARG A 490 24.71 2.26 -8.22
CA ARG A 490 23.65 1.79 -7.31
C ARG A 490 23.94 0.39 -6.75
N GLY A 491 25.19 0.17 -6.37
CA GLY A 491 25.68 -1.09 -5.82
C GLY A 491 26.07 -2.17 -6.82
N ARG A 492 25.83 -2.00 -8.13
CA ARG A 492 26.31 -2.97 -9.12
C ARG A 492 27.83 -2.85 -9.29
N ASN A 493 28.56 -3.90 -8.90
CA ASN A 493 30.02 -3.94 -8.94
C ASN A 493 30.70 -2.73 -8.26
N CYS A 494 30.09 -2.22 -7.18
CA CYS A 494 30.69 -1.13 -6.41
C CYS A 494 31.91 -1.64 -5.64
N TRP A 495 33.01 -0.88 -5.68
CA TRP A 495 34.27 -1.17 -4.97
C TRP A 495 34.66 -0.08 -3.97
N ASN A 496 33.81 0.92 -3.76
CA ASN A 496 34.10 2.04 -2.85
C ASN A 496 33.78 1.66 -1.40
N THR A 497 34.70 0.94 -0.76
CA THR A 497 34.57 0.39 0.61
C THR A 497 34.71 1.43 1.72
N LYS A 498 34.89 2.71 1.39
CA LYS A 498 34.96 3.79 2.38
C LYS A 498 33.60 3.99 3.05
N LEU A 499 33.60 4.61 4.23
CA LEU A 499 32.37 5.00 4.90
C LEU A 499 31.71 6.20 4.19
N THR A 500 30.39 6.34 4.31
CA THR A 500 29.62 7.39 3.61
C THR A 500 29.99 8.81 4.05
N ASP A 501 30.35 9.00 5.32
CA ASP A 501 30.90 10.25 5.86
C ASP A 501 32.26 10.63 5.24
N HIS A 502 32.92 9.67 4.60
CA HIS A 502 34.16 9.84 3.85
C HIS A 502 33.98 9.64 2.33
N GLY A 503 32.77 9.90 1.81
CA GLY A 503 32.47 9.83 0.37
C GLY A 503 32.42 8.40 -0.18
N GLY A 504 32.21 7.42 0.69
CA GLY A 504 32.17 6.01 0.38
C GLY A 504 30.78 5.42 0.18
N CYS A 505 30.70 4.08 0.18
CA CYS A 505 29.45 3.32 0.03
C CYS A 505 29.25 2.31 1.18
N CYS A 506 29.81 2.58 2.36
CA CYS A 506 29.67 1.73 3.53
C CYS A 506 29.20 2.50 4.77
N ILE A 507 28.56 1.82 5.70
CA ILE A 507 28.22 2.34 7.03
C ILE A 507 28.60 1.31 8.09
N TRP A 508 28.68 1.76 9.33
CA TRP A 508 28.66 0.88 10.50
C TRP A 508 27.21 0.58 10.88
N TYR A 509 26.86 -0.70 10.79
CA TYR A 509 25.55 -1.25 11.10
C TYR A 509 25.52 -1.70 12.57
N ASN A 510 24.73 -1.01 13.38
CA ASN A 510 24.72 -1.18 14.83
C ASN A 510 23.51 -2.02 15.28
N GLU A 511 23.63 -3.34 15.17
CA GLU A 511 22.55 -4.26 15.58
C GLU A 511 22.15 -4.17 17.06
N PRO A 512 23.07 -3.92 18.02
CA PRO A 512 22.67 -3.64 19.41
C PRO A 512 21.69 -2.47 19.53
N GLN A 513 21.89 -1.41 18.75
CA GLN A 513 20.97 -0.27 18.72
C GLN A 513 19.63 -0.67 18.10
N TYR A 514 19.63 -1.35 16.95
CA TYR A 514 18.39 -1.79 16.31
C TYR A 514 17.60 -2.77 17.18
N LEU A 515 18.27 -3.64 17.93
CA LEU A 515 17.63 -4.51 18.90
C LEU A 515 16.91 -3.69 19.99
N ALA A 516 17.57 -2.68 20.55
CA ALA A 516 16.96 -1.80 21.56
C ALA A 516 15.73 -1.06 21.00
N GLU A 517 15.80 -0.55 19.76
CA GLU A 517 14.66 0.09 19.08
C GLU A 517 13.49 -0.87 18.82
N ILE A 518 13.79 -2.15 18.55
CA ILE A 518 12.78 -3.22 18.40
C ILE A 518 12.13 -3.54 19.77
N GLU A 519 12.93 -3.72 20.82
CA GLU A 519 12.46 -4.01 22.18
C GLU A 519 11.60 -2.88 22.73
N GLU A 520 12.01 -1.62 22.53
CA GLU A 520 11.22 -0.44 22.87
C GLU A 520 9.88 -0.42 22.14
N HIS A 521 9.89 -0.72 20.84
CA HIS A 521 8.67 -0.72 20.02
C HIS A 521 7.69 -1.81 20.38
N LEU A 522 8.19 -2.99 20.76
CA LEU A 522 7.37 -4.11 21.21
C LEU A 522 7.03 -4.03 22.70
N ASN A 523 7.65 -3.08 23.43
CA ASN A 523 7.55 -2.93 24.88
C ASN A 523 7.86 -4.24 25.64
N ILE A 524 8.89 -4.97 25.17
CA ILE A 524 9.36 -6.24 25.77
C ILE A 524 10.88 -6.33 25.65
N THR A 525 11.52 -7.06 26.56
CA THR A 525 12.91 -7.51 26.39
C THR A 525 12.90 -8.90 25.77
N ILE A 526 13.57 -9.08 24.64
CA ILE A 526 13.62 -10.36 23.94
C ILE A 526 14.61 -11.28 24.67
N GLN A 527 14.22 -12.53 24.88
CA GLN A 527 15.07 -13.49 25.57
C GLN A 527 16.40 -13.68 24.84
N GLN A 528 17.50 -13.45 25.54
CA GLN A 528 18.84 -13.75 25.05
C GLN A 528 19.23 -15.19 25.38
N VAL A 529 19.74 -15.89 24.38
CA VAL A 529 20.16 -17.29 24.45
C VAL A 529 21.68 -17.36 24.24
N LYS A 530 22.30 -18.33 24.91
CA LYS A 530 23.74 -18.56 24.84
C LYS A 530 24.18 -19.00 23.42
N PRO A 531 25.47 -18.89 23.10
CA PRO A 531 26.02 -19.32 21.81
C PRO A 531 25.80 -20.79 21.43
N ASP A 532 25.51 -21.67 22.39
CA ASP A 532 25.14 -23.07 22.13
C ASP A 532 23.74 -23.22 21.50
N ILE A 533 22.97 -22.12 21.48
CA ILE A 533 21.60 -22.04 20.97
C ILE A 533 20.72 -23.11 21.64
N ASP A 534 21.02 -23.40 22.91
CA ASP A 534 20.18 -24.29 23.72
C ASP A 534 19.00 -23.50 24.26
N ILE A 535 17.95 -23.41 23.47
CA ILE A 535 16.71 -22.73 23.85
C ILE A 535 15.94 -23.69 24.76
N PRO A 536 15.84 -23.41 26.08
CA PRO A 536 15.07 -24.25 26.97
C PRO A 536 13.63 -24.30 26.47
N VAL A 537 13.12 -25.51 26.28
CA VAL A 537 11.70 -25.73 26.01
C VAL A 537 10.98 -25.44 27.32
N ASN A 538 10.71 -24.16 27.60
CA ASN A 538 10.06 -23.78 28.85
C ASN A 538 8.74 -24.54 28.97
N GLU A 539 8.55 -25.17 30.14
CA GLU A 539 7.38 -25.93 30.59
C GLU A 539 6.10 -25.07 30.71
N PHE A 540 5.99 -23.97 29.97
CA PHE A 540 4.80 -23.13 29.98
C PHE A 540 3.58 -23.79 29.31
N ASP A 541 3.77 -24.95 28.64
CA ASP A 541 2.68 -25.74 28.02
C ASP A 541 2.97 -27.26 27.89
N GLY A 542 3.96 -27.79 28.63
CA GLY A 542 4.12 -29.24 28.84
C GLY A 542 4.45 -30.15 27.64
N LYS A 543 4.53 -29.71 26.38
CA LYS A 543 5.02 -30.49 25.21
C LYS A 543 5.04 -29.66 23.90
N VAL A 544 5.79 -28.57 23.84
CA VAL A 544 5.92 -27.81 22.57
C VAL A 544 7.16 -28.25 21.81
N VAL A 545 6.97 -29.13 20.82
CA VAL A 545 7.94 -29.31 19.72
C VAL A 545 7.57 -28.31 18.64
N TYR A 546 8.46 -27.37 18.31
CA TYR A 546 8.21 -26.39 17.25
C TYR A 546 7.82 -27.10 15.94
N GLY A 547 6.78 -26.61 15.27
CA GLY A 547 6.24 -27.25 14.07
C GLY A 547 5.26 -28.41 14.29
N GLN A 548 5.13 -28.96 15.49
CA GLN A 548 4.08 -29.93 15.81
C GLN A 548 2.76 -29.22 16.19
N LYS A 549 1.61 -29.82 15.83
CA LYS A 549 0.30 -29.34 16.31
C LYS A 549 0.23 -29.55 17.82
N ARG A 550 -0.30 -28.59 18.58
CA ARG A 550 -0.61 -28.80 20.00
C ARG A 550 -1.54 -30.02 20.13
N LEU A 551 -1.08 -31.08 20.78
CA LEU A 551 -1.91 -32.22 21.15
C LEU A 551 -2.73 -31.81 22.38
N ASN A 552 -4.00 -31.47 22.16
CA ASN A 552 -5.07 -31.38 23.16
C ASN A 552 -4.66 -30.88 24.55
N THR A 553 -4.51 -29.56 24.69
CA THR A 553 -4.96 -28.91 25.93
C THR A 553 -6.44 -28.58 25.70
N GLY A 554 -7.32 -29.33 26.35
CA GLY A 554 -8.76 -29.15 26.21
C GLY A 554 -9.21 -27.79 26.71
N SER A 555 -9.65 -26.93 25.79
CA SER A 555 -10.71 -25.94 26.03
C SER A 555 -11.32 -25.53 24.68
N GLY A 556 -12.47 -26.12 24.35
CA GLY A 556 -13.52 -25.53 23.50
C GLY A 556 -13.17 -24.73 22.24
N TYR A 557 -12.02 -24.92 21.58
CA TYR A 557 -11.67 -24.17 20.38
C TYR A 557 -12.37 -24.80 19.17
N GLU A 558 -13.65 -24.47 19.01
CA GLU A 558 -14.31 -24.55 17.70
C GLU A 558 -13.48 -23.72 16.71
N ASN A 559 -13.20 -24.27 15.53
CA ASN A 559 -12.45 -23.59 14.47
C ASN A 559 -12.91 -22.12 14.35
N HIS A 560 -11.98 -21.18 14.19
CA HIS A 560 -12.29 -19.73 14.11
C HIS A 560 -13.40 -19.44 13.08
N VAL A 561 -13.50 -20.24 12.02
CA VAL A 561 -14.60 -20.21 11.04
C VAL A 561 -15.97 -20.49 11.67
N ALA A 562 -16.09 -21.48 12.55
CA ALA A 562 -17.33 -21.78 13.26
C ALA A 562 -17.67 -20.70 14.30
N GLN A 563 -16.67 -20.14 14.99
CA GLN A 563 -16.86 -19.02 15.92
C GLN A 563 -17.30 -17.73 15.20
N MET A 564 -16.75 -17.47 14.00
CA MET A 564 -17.09 -16.29 13.21
C MET A 564 -18.33 -16.47 12.35
N ALA A 565 -18.78 -17.69 12.09
CA ALA A 565 -19.94 -17.96 11.24
C ALA A 565 -21.20 -17.19 11.68
N PRO A 566 -21.56 -17.13 12.98
CA PRO A 566 -22.70 -16.33 13.44
C PRO A 566 -22.52 -14.83 13.15
N ALA A 567 -21.32 -14.28 13.42
CA ALA A 567 -21.03 -12.86 13.21
C ALA A 567 -21.01 -12.49 11.72
N VAL A 568 -20.47 -13.36 10.87
CA VAL A 568 -20.49 -13.19 9.41
C VAL A 568 -21.92 -13.27 8.88
N GLN A 569 -22.74 -14.18 9.42
CA GLN A 569 -24.13 -14.33 9.04
C GLN A 569 -24.97 -13.12 9.47
N GLU A 570 -24.70 -12.55 10.65
CA GLU A 570 -25.30 -11.32 11.13
C GLU A 570 -24.88 -10.12 10.25
N LEU A 571 -23.59 -9.98 9.94
CA LEU A 571 -23.10 -8.93 9.03
C LEU A 571 -23.72 -9.03 7.64
N ALA A 572 -23.85 -10.25 7.09
CA ALA A 572 -24.51 -10.47 5.81
C ALA A 572 -26.01 -10.09 5.86
N GLN A 573 -26.70 -10.38 6.97
CA GLN A 573 -28.08 -9.94 7.16
C GLN A 573 -28.20 -8.42 7.27
N LEU A 574 -27.30 -7.77 8.02
CA LEU A 574 -27.28 -6.31 8.16
C LEU A 574 -26.99 -5.62 6.82
N GLU A 575 -26.04 -6.15 6.05
CA GLU A 575 -25.75 -5.68 4.69
C GLU A 575 -26.98 -5.84 3.78
N SER A 576 -27.60 -7.03 3.78
CA SER A 576 -28.78 -7.31 2.97
C SER A 576 -29.95 -6.41 3.34
N GLN A 577 -30.19 -6.18 4.63
CA GLN A 577 -31.21 -5.23 5.10
C GLN A 577 -30.88 -3.79 4.71
N ALA A 578 -29.62 -3.37 4.80
CA ALA A 578 -29.21 -2.03 4.38
C ALA A 578 -29.43 -1.82 2.87
N GLN A 579 -29.06 -2.81 2.05
CA GLN A 579 -29.28 -2.79 0.60
C GLN A 579 -30.78 -2.81 0.27
N LEU A 580 -31.57 -3.66 0.92
CA LEU A 580 -33.02 -3.73 0.72
C LEU A 580 -33.70 -2.40 1.10
N ARG A 581 -33.38 -1.84 2.27
CA ARG A 581 -33.91 -0.52 2.68
C ARG A 581 -33.49 0.60 1.73
N TYR A 582 -32.26 0.54 1.20
CA TYR A 582 -31.83 1.48 0.17
C TYR A 582 -32.68 1.34 -1.10
N LEU A 583 -32.87 0.11 -1.59
CA LEU A 583 -33.68 -0.18 -2.78
C LEU A 583 -35.14 0.21 -2.58
N GLU A 584 -35.77 -0.15 -1.46
CA GLU A 584 -37.13 0.27 -1.11
C GLU A 584 -37.25 1.79 -1.13
N ARG A 585 -36.33 2.50 -0.49
CA ARG A 585 -36.35 3.96 -0.43
C ARG A 585 -36.12 4.63 -1.80
N TYR A 586 -35.41 3.96 -2.71
CA TYR A 586 -35.13 4.45 -4.06
C TYR A 586 -36.25 4.11 -5.06
N PHE A 587 -36.83 2.91 -4.97
CA PHE A 587 -37.88 2.43 -5.86
C PHE A 587 -39.29 2.85 -5.44
N ASP A 588 -39.57 3.04 -4.14
CA ASP A 588 -40.86 3.63 -3.71
C ASP A 588 -40.98 5.09 -4.15
N LYS A 589 -39.86 5.81 -4.33
CA LYS A 589 -39.86 7.13 -4.97
C LYS A 589 -40.18 7.06 -6.46
N ALA A 590 -39.84 5.97 -7.14
CA ALA A 590 -40.14 5.76 -8.56
C ALA A 590 -41.56 5.20 -8.81
N ARG A 591 -42.21 4.64 -7.79
CA ARG A 591 -43.62 4.19 -7.85
C ARG A 591 -44.64 5.25 -7.40
N LYS A 592 -44.20 6.26 -6.65
CA LYS A 592 -45.02 7.40 -6.19
C LYS A 592 -44.83 8.69 -7.02
N ALA A 593 -43.94 8.66 -8.01
CA ALA A 593 -43.85 9.65 -9.09
C ALA A 593 -44.47 9.03 -10.34
#